data_AF-A0A5E4HKG0-F1
#
_entry.id   AF-A0A5E4HKG0-F1
#
_cell.length_a   1.000
_cell.length_b   1.000
_cell.length_c   1.000
_cell.angle_alpha   90.00
_cell.angle_beta   90.00
_cell.angle_gamma   90.00
#
_symmetry.space_group_name_H-M   'P 1'
#
loop_
_entity.id
_entity.type
_entity.pdbx_description
1 polymer ?
#
loop_
_entity_poly.entity_id
_entity_poly.type
_entity_poly.pdbx_seq_one_letter_code
_entity_poly.pdbx_strand_id
1 'polypeptide(L)'
;MKDAFMKAILHWYEMHKIERMGGVFFFYLPIIALYDLPIFIFGILGIAHYSCCDNKKIKILMISLIYWIIVCIFYLISKTYPASGRFLPVSYLPASIIVLLPLLLFAFLSVLRSKNLFVAFLTYWALANFFVYSYVQEKVPWLVLNPLLPLALIAATYLNEIIPGLDLNSRKGIIAVVIIILTSSFFVYSSIELNYKRYTDPAEPIIQAAQPPQKFALFLSKINEISSQYEGNSTKIQLTDPELETQFLWYMRHFNNIQWKVNINSTLDAPLIIVHQGDETPSEADIVKRNLRTDYERLDSAKMSWYWFKESDITIDYLLYRKMNREPSEYRIVLFYKPKYQDS
;
A
#
# COMPACT_ATOMS: atom_id res chain seq x y z
N MET A 1 23.17 25.48 12.28
CA MET A 1 21.73 25.50 11.92
C MET A 1 21.48 25.51 10.42
N LYS A 2 21.99 26.48 9.63
CA LYS A 2 21.78 26.51 8.16
C LYS A 2 22.24 25.24 7.43
N ASP A 3 23.41 24.71 7.81
CA ASP A 3 23.96 23.49 7.18
C ASP A 3 23.11 22.23 7.50
N ALA A 4 22.65 22.08 8.74
CA ALA A 4 21.76 20.99 9.15
C ALA A 4 20.40 21.05 8.43
N PHE A 5 19.83 22.24 8.27
CA PHE A 5 18.59 22.45 7.54
C PHE A 5 18.73 22.09 6.05
N MET A 6 19.81 22.55 5.41
CA MET A 6 20.07 22.21 4.00
C MET A 6 20.29 20.71 3.81
N LYS A 7 21.03 20.07 4.72
CA LYS A 7 21.22 18.61 4.70
C LYS A 7 19.90 17.86 4.87
N ALA A 8 19.01 18.33 5.74
CA ALA A 8 17.68 17.73 5.91
C ALA A 8 16.84 17.86 4.62
N ILE A 9 16.80 19.05 3.99
CA ILE A 9 16.09 19.24 2.72
C ILE A 9 16.66 18.34 1.62
N LEU A 10 17.98 18.34 1.45
CA LEU A 10 18.66 17.51 0.46
C LEU A 10 18.38 16.02 0.70
N HIS A 11 18.42 15.57 1.95
CA HIS A 11 18.10 14.19 2.31
C HIS A 11 16.67 13.82 1.88
N TRP A 12 15.67 14.63 2.22
CA TRP A 12 14.28 14.36 1.83
C TRP A 12 14.05 14.47 0.33
N TYR A 13 14.76 15.37 -0.35
CA TYR A 13 14.72 15.47 -1.81
C TYR A 13 15.30 14.24 -2.50
N GLU A 14 16.43 13.70 -2.01
CA GLU A 14 16.98 12.45 -2.52
C GLU A 14 16.09 11.25 -2.18
N MET A 15 15.51 11.18 -0.97
CA MET A 15 14.52 10.16 -0.62
C MET A 15 13.30 10.20 -1.53
N HIS A 16 12.86 11.39 -1.94
CA HIS A 16 11.76 11.56 -2.89
C HIS A 16 12.09 11.00 -4.28
N LYS A 17 13.36 11.05 -4.72
CA LYS A 17 13.79 10.51 -6.03
C LYS A 17 13.91 8.99 -6.06
N ILE A 18 14.25 8.37 -4.93
CA ILE A 18 14.49 6.93 -4.84
C ILE A 18 13.16 6.15 -4.94
N GLU A 19 12.02 6.80 -4.68
CA GLU A 19 10.69 6.18 -4.71
C GLU A 19 10.66 4.86 -3.90
N ARG A 20 11.20 4.90 -2.66
CA ARG A 20 11.37 3.70 -1.80
C ARG A 20 10.13 2.81 -1.74
N MET A 21 8.95 3.42 -1.75
CA MET A 21 7.64 2.77 -1.92
C MET A 21 6.76 3.62 -2.85
N GLY A 22 7.22 3.85 -4.09
CA GLY A 22 6.49 4.60 -5.11
C GLY A 22 5.10 4.04 -5.43
N GLY A 23 4.24 4.92 -5.97
CA GLY A 23 2.89 4.56 -6.38
C GLY A 23 2.14 5.76 -6.92
N VAL A 24 0.91 5.53 -7.37
CA VAL A 24 0.08 6.54 -8.03
C VAL A 24 -0.26 7.72 -7.11
N PHE A 25 -0.40 8.93 -7.65
CA PHE A 25 -0.63 10.13 -6.82
C PHE A 25 -1.95 10.06 -6.04
N PHE A 26 -2.94 9.34 -6.56
CA PHE A 26 -4.24 9.15 -5.91
C PHE A 26 -4.28 7.90 -5.00
N PHE A 27 -3.15 7.29 -4.63
CA PHE A 27 -3.03 6.04 -3.87
C PHE A 27 -3.94 5.94 -2.63
N TYR A 28 -4.11 7.04 -1.90
CA TYR A 28 -4.92 7.07 -0.66
C TYR A 28 -6.43 7.12 -0.92
N LEU A 29 -6.86 7.61 -2.09
CA LEU A 29 -8.28 7.72 -2.43
C LEU A 29 -8.99 6.36 -2.49
N PRO A 30 -8.49 5.34 -3.22
CA PRO A 30 -9.12 4.03 -3.20
C PRO A 30 -9.01 3.40 -1.81
N ILE A 31 -7.94 3.58 -1.05
CA ILE A 31 -7.85 3.05 0.33
C ILE A 31 -8.99 3.59 1.19
N ILE A 32 -9.17 4.91 1.23
CA ILE A 32 -10.24 5.54 2.01
C ILE A 32 -11.62 5.08 1.49
N ALA A 33 -11.83 5.02 0.18
CA ALA A 33 -13.09 4.60 -0.41
C ALA A 33 -13.42 3.12 -0.13
N LEU A 34 -12.41 2.26 -0.04
CA LEU A 34 -12.57 0.83 0.18
C LEU A 34 -12.77 0.48 1.66
N TYR A 35 -12.03 1.11 2.56
CA TYR A 35 -12.03 0.75 3.98
C TYR A 35 -12.80 1.70 4.88
N ASP A 36 -13.05 2.94 4.46
CA ASP A 36 -13.63 3.99 5.30
C ASP A 36 -14.73 4.76 4.55
N LEU A 37 -15.51 4.06 3.72
CA LEU A 37 -16.50 4.65 2.81
C LEU A 37 -17.49 5.63 3.50
N PRO A 38 -18.05 5.35 4.69
CA PRO A 38 -18.90 6.32 5.39
C PRO A 38 -18.17 7.63 5.70
N ILE A 39 -16.94 7.53 6.22
CA ILE A 39 -16.11 8.70 6.53
C ILE A 39 -15.81 9.47 5.25
N PHE A 40 -15.51 8.77 4.16
CA PHE A 40 -15.25 9.37 2.86
C PHE A 40 -16.46 10.20 2.36
N ILE A 41 -17.63 9.58 2.30
CA ILE A 41 -18.84 10.20 1.77
C ILE A 41 -19.31 11.35 2.68
N PHE A 42 -19.50 11.09 3.98
CA PHE A 42 -20.00 12.11 4.91
C PHE A 42 -18.97 13.20 5.22
N GLY A 43 -17.68 12.89 5.15
CA GLY A 43 -16.62 13.88 5.26
C GLY A 43 -16.61 14.85 4.09
N ILE A 44 -16.74 14.35 2.84
CA ILE A 44 -16.87 15.21 1.66
C ILE A 44 -18.17 16.04 1.71
N LEU A 45 -19.29 15.42 2.06
CA LEU A 45 -20.56 16.11 2.20
C LEU A 45 -20.52 17.17 3.31
N GLY A 46 -19.85 16.88 4.43
CA GLY A 46 -19.61 17.84 5.50
C GLY A 46 -18.74 19.01 5.03
N ILE A 47 -17.60 18.74 4.37
CA ILE A 47 -16.77 19.80 3.76
C ILE A 47 -17.63 20.66 2.84
N ALA A 48 -18.44 20.06 1.98
CA ALA A 48 -19.34 20.80 1.08
C ALA A 48 -20.37 21.61 1.86
N HIS A 49 -21.02 21.05 2.88
CA HIS A 49 -22.03 21.70 3.68
C HIS A 49 -21.50 22.95 4.40
N TYR A 50 -20.36 22.82 5.08
CA TYR A 50 -19.78 23.93 5.86
C TYR A 50 -18.98 24.92 5.00
N SER A 51 -18.50 24.50 3.83
CA SER A 51 -17.70 25.36 2.94
C SER A 51 -18.53 26.07 1.86
N CYS A 52 -19.71 25.55 1.50
CA CYS A 52 -20.60 26.15 0.48
C CYS A 52 -21.29 27.43 1.00
N CYS A 53 -21.94 28.15 0.07
CA CYS A 53 -22.67 29.42 0.23
C CYS A 53 -21.95 30.73 -0.18
N ASP A 54 -20.82 30.67 -0.89
CA ASP A 54 -20.28 31.84 -1.60
C ASP A 54 -20.11 31.51 -3.10
N ASN A 55 -20.74 32.30 -3.97
CA ASN A 55 -20.64 32.18 -5.43
C ASN A 55 -19.19 32.13 -5.92
N LYS A 56 -18.24 32.76 -5.20
CA LYS A 56 -16.81 32.68 -5.54
C LYS A 56 -16.22 31.28 -5.28
N LYS A 57 -16.62 30.61 -4.20
CA LYS A 57 -16.13 29.25 -3.85
C LYS A 57 -16.66 28.20 -4.84
N ILE A 58 -17.92 28.31 -5.26
CA ILE A 58 -18.51 27.44 -6.28
C ILE A 58 -17.79 27.60 -7.62
N LYS A 59 -17.51 28.84 -8.05
CA LYS A 59 -16.74 29.10 -9.27
C LYS A 59 -15.34 28.49 -9.21
N ILE A 60 -14.65 28.61 -8.08
CA ILE A 60 -13.31 28.04 -7.91
C ILE A 60 -13.36 26.51 -7.95
N LEU A 61 -14.34 25.89 -7.28
CA LEU A 61 -14.54 24.45 -7.34
C LEU A 61 -14.83 23.99 -8.78
N MET A 62 -15.69 24.68 -9.51
CA MET A 62 -15.97 24.37 -10.93
C MET A 62 -14.72 24.50 -11.81
N ILE A 63 -13.96 25.59 -11.66
CA ILE A 63 -12.70 25.80 -12.40
C ILE A 63 -11.71 24.67 -12.07
N SER A 64 -11.63 24.27 -10.80
CA SER A 64 -10.79 23.17 -10.33
C SER A 64 -11.20 21.85 -10.99
N LEU A 65 -12.50 21.52 -11.02
CA LEU A 65 -13.02 20.30 -11.63
C LEU A 65 -12.82 20.29 -13.15
N ILE A 66 -13.03 21.41 -13.84
CA ILE A 66 -12.77 21.54 -15.28
C ILE A 66 -11.27 21.33 -15.55
N TYR A 67 -10.43 21.94 -14.73
CA TYR A 67 -8.98 21.78 -14.81
C TYR A 67 -8.56 20.32 -14.59
N TRP A 68 -9.17 19.61 -13.63
CA TRP A 68 -8.95 18.17 -13.43
C TRP A 68 -9.30 17.36 -14.66
N ILE A 69 -10.45 17.64 -15.30
CA ILE A 69 -10.86 16.96 -16.52
C ILE A 69 -9.81 17.18 -17.62
N ILE A 70 -9.33 18.41 -17.80
CA ILE A 70 -8.29 18.75 -18.79
C ILE A 70 -6.99 17.98 -18.51
N VAL A 71 -6.54 17.95 -17.26
CA VAL A 71 -5.31 17.24 -16.87
C VAL A 71 -5.45 15.74 -17.06
N CYS A 72 -6.60 15.15 -16.70
CA CYS A 72 -6.89 13.75 -16.96
C CYS A 72 -6.89 13.44 -18.46
N ILE A 73 -7.43 14.34 -19.30
CA ILE A 73 -7.38 14.20 -20.76
C ILE A 73 -5.93 14.22 -21.26
N PHE A 74 -5.10 15.16 -20.79
CA PHE A 74 -3.68 15.20 -21.15
C PHE A 74 -2.93 13.95 -20.69
N TYR A 75 -3.24 13.44 -19.49
CA TYR A 75 -2.69 12.19 -18.99
C TYR A 75 -3.05 11.02 -19.91
N LEU A 76 -4.32 10.88 -20.29
CA LEU A 76 -4.80 9.86 -21.22
C LEU A 76 -4.14 9.97 -22.61
N ILE A 77 -4.01 11.19 -23.14
CA ILE A 77 -3.32 11.45 -24.42
C ILE A 77 -1.87 11.00 -24.32
N SER A 78 -1.16 11.32 -23.24
CA SER A 78 0.24 10.93 -23.08
C SER A 78 0.46 9.43 -22.98
N LYS A 79 -0.47 8.72 -22.34
CA LYS A 79 -0.47 7.25 -22.26
C LYS A 79 -0.73 6.61 -23.63
N THR A 80 -1.51 7.28 -24.48
CA THR A 80 -1.85 6.81 -25.83
C THR A 80 -0.74 7.12 -26.84
N TYR A 81 -0.10 8.29 -26.70
CA TYR A 81 0.96 8.78 -27.58
C TYR A 81 2.19 9.20 -26.75
N PRO A 82 3.13 8.27 -26.47
CA PRO A 82 4.27 8.53 -25.60
C PRO A 82 5.13 9.74 -26.00
N ALA A 83 5.20 10.05 -27.31
CA ALA A 83 5.91 11.22 -27.83
C ALA A 83 5.34 12.56 -27.34
N SER A 84 4.04 12.62 -27.02
CA SER A 84 3.38 13.83 -26.49
C SER A 84 3.76 14.12 -25.03
N GLY A 85 4.23 13.12 -24.29
CA GLY A 85 4.62 13.27 -22.89
C GLY A 85 5.79 14.24 -22.65
N ARG A 86 6.56 14.58 -23.70
CA ARG A 86 7.61 15.61 -23.64
C ARG A 86 7.07 17.03 -23.52
N PHE A 87 5.84 17.27 -23.98
CA PHE A 87 5.22 18.59 -24.05
C PHE A 87 4.08 18.76 -23.03
N LEU A 88 3.59 17.66 -22.47
CA LEU A 88 2.52 17.65 -21.49
C LEU A 88 3.10 17.47 -20.07
N PRO A 89 2.52 18.09 -19.04
CA PRO A 89 2.98 17.98 -17.66
C PRO A 89 2.48 16.66 -17.03
N VAL A 90 2.85 15.53 -17.63
CA VAL A 90 2.34 14.20 -17.31
C VAL A 90 3.31 13.37 -16.47
N SER A 91 4.49 13.89 -16.15
CA SER A 91 5.30 13.30 -15.10
C SER A 91 4.57 13.45 -13.75
N TYR A 92 4.79 12.47 -12.87
CA TYR A 92 4.10 12.39 -11.59
C TYR A 92 4.21 13.67 -10.74
N LEU A 93 5.38 14.30 -10.72
CA LEU A 93 5.67 15.52 -9.97
C LEU A 93 4.81 16.73 -10.43
N PRO A 94 4.84 17.12 -11.72
CA PRO A 94 3.90 18.09 -12.26
C PRO A 94 2.45 17.69 -12.05
N ALA A 95 2.06 16.45 -12.38
CA ALA A 95 0.67 16.01 -12.32
C ALA A 95 0.06 16.08 -10.91
N SER A 96 0.79 15.62 -9.88
CA SER A 96 0.32 15.68 -8.49
C SER A 96 0.12 17.12 -7.99
N ILE A 97 1.07 18.02 -8.27
CA ILE A 97 0.95 19.44 -7.92
C ILE A 97 -0.20 20.09 -8.68
N ILE A 98 -0.23 19.89 -10.00
CA ILE A 98 -1.25 20.44 -10.91
C ILE A 98 -2.63 20.00 -10.45
N VAL A 99 -2.88 18.69 -10.36
CA VAL A 99 -4.19 18.16 -9.97
C VAL A 99 -4.57 18.63 -8.57
N LEU A 100 -3.68 18.65 -7.58
CA LEU A 100 -4.12 18.85 -6.20
C LEU A 100 -4.04 20.31 -5.71
N LEU A 101 -3.35 21.20 -6.42
CA LEU A 101 -3.25 22.62 -6.06
C LEU A 101 -4.62 23.35 -5.99
N PRO A 102 -5.57 23.11 -6.92
CA PRO A 102 -6.91 23.67 -6.80
C PRO A 102 -7.67 23.22 -5.54
N LEU A 103 -7.47 21.98 -5.07
CA LEU A 103 -8.04 21.52 -3.79
C LEU A 103 -7.42 22.26 -2.61
N LEU A 104 -6.12 22.52 -2.64
CA LEU A 104 -5.41 23.29 -1.61
C LEU A 104 -5.92 24.74 -1.57
N LEU A 105 -6.11 25.37 -2.73
CA LEU A 105 -6.69 26.72 -2.84
C LEU A 105 -8.13 26.74 -2.31
N PHE A 106 -8.92 25.72 -2.63
CA PHE A 106 -10.27 25.56 -2.09
C PHE A 106 -10.25 25.37 -0.57
N ALA A 107 -9.34 24.56 -0.04
CA ALA A 107 -9.17 24.35 1.40
C ALA A 107 -8.85 25.67 2.11
N PHE A 108 -7.87 26.40 1.59
CA PHE A 108 -7.44 27.69 2.14
C PHE A 108 -8.56 28.73 2.13
N LEU A 109 -9.31 28.82 1.03
CA LEU A 109 -10.47 29.73 0.93
C LEU A 109 -11.64 29.31 1.80
N SER A 110 -11.82 28.00 2.02
CA SER A 110 -12.82 27.47 2.93
C SER A 110 -12.51 27.93 4.36
N VAL A 111 -11.25 27.90 4.79
CA VAL A 111 -10.81 28.45 6.08
C VAL A 111 -11.11 29.94 6.21
N LEU A 112 -10.67 30.75 5.24
CA LEU A 112 -10.77 32.21 5.30
C LEU A 112 -12.21 32.76 5.33
N ARG A 113 -13.18 31.97 4.92
CA ARG A 113 -14.60 32.39 4.79
C ARG A 113 -15.58 31.42 5.43
N SER A 114 -15.14 30.55 6.34
CA SER A 114 -16.08 29.71 7.08
C SER A 114 -16.72 30.48 8.22
N LYS A 115 -17.96 30.10 8.56
CA LYS A 115 -18.60 30.53 9.82
C LYS A 115 -18.16 29.68 11.01
N ASN A 116 -17.68 28.45 10.75
CA ASN A 116 -17.23 27.50 11.76
C ASN A 116 -15.72 27.27 11.62
N LEU A 117 -14.93 28.00 12.41
CA LEU A 117 -13.46 27.96 12.40
C LEU A 117 -12.91 26.56 12.65
N PHE A 118 -13.58 25.76 13.49
CA PHE A 118 -13.15 24.39 13.79
C PHE A 118 -13.25 23.50 12.56
N VAL A 119 -14.41 23.47 11.89
CA VAL A 119 -14.58 22.66 10.66
C VAL A 119 -13.70 23.18 9.52
N ALA A 120 -13.47 24.49 9.45
CA ALA A 120 -12.50 25.07 8.54
C ALA A 120 -11.08 24.52 8.77
N PHE A 121 -10.63 24.54 10.03
CA PHE A 121 -9.34 23.98 10.39
C PHE A 121 -9.25 22.49 10.02
N LEU A 122 -10.27 21.70 10.32
CA LEU A 122 -10.32 20.29 9.94
C LEU A 122 -10.28 20.10 8.41
N THR A 123 -10.99 20.94 7.66
CA THR A 123 -11.01 20.90 6.18
C THR A 123 -9.63 21.18 5.62
N TYR A 124 -8.96 22.22 6.13
CA TYR A 124 -7.57 22.49 5.78
C TYR A 124 -6.66 21.33 6.16
N TRP A 125 -6.79 20.80 7.36
CA TRP A 125 -5.97 19.71 7.86
C TRP A 125 -6.11 18.46 6.97
N ALA A 126 -7.34 18.07 6.63
CA ALA A 126 -7.64 16.94 5.75
C ALA A 126 -7.07 17.14 4.33
N LEU A 127 -7.40 18.27 3.69
CA LEU A 127 -7.02 18.51 2.29
C LEU A 127 -5.51 18.78 2.14
N ALA A 128 -4.87 19.44 3.10
CA ALA A 128 -3.42 19.65 3.09
C ALA A 128 -2.66 18.35 3.27
N ASN A 129 -3.07 17.47 4.20
CA ASN A 129 -2.43 16.16 4.34
C ASN A 129 -2.68 15.27 3.13
N PHE A 130 -3.91 15.28 2.59
CA PHE A 130 -4.21 14.56 1.37
C PHE A 130 -3.30 15.03 0.23
N PHE A 131 -3.08 16.35 0.06
CA PHE A 131 -2.14 16.90 -0.90
C PHE A 131 -0.70 16.43 -0.65
N VAL A 132 -0.18 16.60 0.57
CA VAL A 132 1.22 16.29 0.91
C VAL A 132 1.51 14.81 0.68
N TYR A 133 0.65 13.92 1.18
CA TYR A 133 0.90 12.49 1.03
C TYR A 133 0.62 11.99 -0.39
N SER A 134 -0.31 12.62 -1.12
CA SER A 134 -0.47 12.35 -2.55
C SER A 134 0.73 12.82 -3.37
N TYR A 135 1.48 13.82 -2.92
CA TYR A 135 2.73 14.28 -3.54
C TYR A 135 3.93 13.40 -3.17
N VAL A 136 4.13 13.09 -1.89
CA VAL A 136 5.28 12.32 -1.40
C VAL A 136 5.34 10.93 -2.06
N GLN A 137 6.53 10.54 -2.52
CA GLN A 137 6.81 9.29 -3.26
C GLN A 137 6.97 8.06 -2.35
N GLU A 138 6.52 8.16 -1.11
CA GLU A 138 6.44 7.07 -0.15
C GLU A 138 4.95 6.76 0.09
N LYS A 139 4.44 5.78 -0.66
CA LYS A 139 3.04 5.34 -0.67
C LYS A 139 2.87 4.15 0.24
N VAL A 140 2.56 4.46 1.49
CA VAL A 140 2.42 3.47 2.56
C VAL A 140 1.03 3.62 3.20
N PRO A 141 0.29 2.52 3.45
CA PRO A 141 -1.11 2.63 3.88
C PRO A 141 -1.32 3.40 5.18
N TRP A 142 -0.39 3.32 6.14
CA TRP A 142 -0.53 3.99 7.44
C TRP A 142 -0.57 5.53 7.34
N LEU A 143 -0.06 6.12 6.26
CA LEU A 143 -0.14 7.57 6.09
C LEU A 143 -1.56 8.06 5.79
N VAL A 144 -2.48 7.16 5.40
CA VAL A 144 -3.90 7.46 5.19
C VAL A 144 -4.57 8.04 6.43
N LEU A 145 -4.07 7.70 7.62
CA LEU A 145 -4.61 8.17 8.89
C LEU A 145 -4.55 9.70 9.03
N ASN A 146 -3.55 10.34 8.42
CA ASN A 146 -3.35 11.78 8.51
C ASN A 146 -4.50 12.59 7.88
N PRO A 147 -4.93 12.31 6.62
CA PRO A 147 -6.14 12.93 6.09
C PRO A 147 -7.44 12.31 6.64
N LEU A 148 -7.43 11.03 7.04
CA LEU A 148 -8.64 10.34 7.49
C LEU A 148 -9.17 10.87 8.83
N LEU A 149 -8.30 11.14 9.80
CA LEU A 149 -8.70 11.63 11.12
C LEU A 149 -9.53 12.94 11.08
N PRO A 150 -9.04 14.04 10.47
CA PRO A 150 -9.85 15.24 10.34
C PRO A 150 -11.13 15.00 9.52
N LEU A 151 -11.07 14.13 8.50
CA LEU A 151 -12.25 13.79 7.70
C LEU A 151 -13.33 13.07 8.52
N ALA A 152 -12.92 12.16 9.42
CA ALA A 152 -13.82 11.46 10.34
C ALA A 152 -14.51 12.43 11.32
N LEU A 153 -13.78 13.43 11.82
CA LEU A 153 -14.36 14.46 12.68
C LEU A 153 -15.40 15.31 11.92
N ILE A 154 -15.11 15.69 10.67
CA ILE A 154 -16.07 16.42 9.82
C ILE A 154 -17.31 15.56 9.54
N ALA A 155 -17.11 14.28 9.20
CA ALA A 155 -18.19 13.34 8.97
C ALA A 155 -19.10 13.21 10.21
N ALA A 156 -18.50 13.10 11.40
CA ALA A 156 -19.23 13.01 12.66
C ALA A 156 -20.04 14.29 12.94
N THR A 157 -19.44 15.49 12.77
CA THR A 157 -20.16 16.76 12.97
C THR A 157 -21.34 16.89 12.01
N TYR A 158 -21.14 16.52 10.75
CA TYR A 158 -22.17 16.61 9.72
C TYR A 158 -23.33 15.63 9.96
N LEU A 159 -23.00 14.37 10.32
CA LEU A 159 -24.01 13.37 10.66
C LEU A 159 -24.80 13.77 11.92
N ASN A 160 -24.15 14.37 12.92
CA ASN A 160 -24.81 14.84 14.13
C ASN A 160 -25.86 15.93 13.85
N GLU A 161 -25.67 16.75 12.82
CA GLU A 161 -26.66 17.77 12.41
C GLU A 161 -27.80 17.16 11.58
N ILE A 162 -27.52 16.17 10.73
CA ILE A 162 -28.53 15.61 9.82
C ILE A 162 -29.42 14.59 10.51
N ILE A 163 -28.85 13.66 11.28
CA ILE A 163 -29.58 12.52 11.84
C ILE A 163 -30.82 12.95 12.62
N PRO A 164 -30.77 13.96 13.52
CA PRO A 164 -31.96 14.40 14.26
C PRO A 164 -33.06 15.00 13.38
N GLY A 165 -32.71 15.54 12.21
CA GLY A 165 -33.64 16.17 11.27
C GLY A 165 -34.14 15.23 10.15
N LEU A 166 -33.82 13.93 10.22
CA LEU A 166 -34.24 12.97 9.19
C LEU A 166 -35.75 12.70 9.28
N ASP A 167 -36.48 13.14 8.25
CA ASP A 167 -37.88 12.79 8.05
C ASP A 167 -38.01 11.60 7.10
N LEU A 168 -38.42 10.44 7.64
CA LEU A 168 -38.63 9.20 6.89
C LEU A 168 -39.81 9.26 5.91
N ASN A 169 -40.70 10.24 6.04
CA ASN A 169 -41.79 10.45 5.08
C ASN A 169 -41.32 11.28 3.87
N SER A 170 -40.19 11.98 3.99
CA SER A 170 -39.61 12.77 2.91
C SER A 170 -38.67 11.92 2.06
N ARG A 171 -38.76 12.08 0.73
CA ARG A 171 -37.84 11.45 -0.22
C ARG A 171 -36.36 11.72 0.12
N LYS A 172 -36.05 12.92 0.64
CA LYS A 172 -34.68 13.30 1.03
C LYS A 172 -34.21 12.53 2.27
N GLY A 173 -35.07 12.35 3.27
CA GLY A 173 -34.73 11.58 4.47
C GLY A 173 -34.54 10.10 4.15
N ILE A 174 -35.41 9.52 3.31
CA ILE A 174 -35.24 8.14 2.83
C ILE A 174 -33.89 7.96 2.11
N ILE A 175 -33.55 8.86 1.19
CA ILE A 175 -32.27 8.79 0.45
C ILE A 175 -31.08 8.87 1.41
N ALA A 176 -31.11 9.78 2.39
CA ALA A 176 -30.03 9.91 3.37
C ALA A 176 -29.86 8.63 4.21
N VAL A 177 -30.97 8.04 4.68
CA VAL A 177 -30.94 6.77 5.43
C VAL A 177 -30.40 5.63 4.58
N VAL A 178 -30.83 5.51 3.32
CA VAL A 178 -30.31 4.50 2.39
C VAL A 178 -28.80 4.65 2.20
N ILE A 179 -28.28 5.87 2.03
CA ILE A 179 -26.85 6.12 1.90
C ILE A 179 -26.10 5.73 3.19
N ILE A 180 -26.62 6.11 4.37
CA ILE A 180 -26.01 5.74 5.66
C ILE A 180 -25.93 4.21 5.79
N ILE A 181 -27.02 3.51 5.53
CA ILE A 181 -27.08 2.05 5.64
C ILE A 181 -26.14 1.39 4.63
N LEU A 182 -26.18 1.81 3.36
CA LEU A 182 -25.37 1.21 2.30
C LEU A 182 -23.88 1.39 2.57
N THR A 183 -23.44 2.61 2.90
CA THR A 183 -22.03 2.91 3.17
C THR A 183 -21.54 2.20 4.42
N SER A 184 -22.34 2.17 5.49
CA SER A 184 -21.99 1.47 6.74
C SER A 184 -21.95 -0.04 6.55
N SER A 185 -22.87 -0.61 5.77
CA SER A 185 -22.86 -2.05 5.44
C SER A 185 -21.63 -2.43 4.63
N PHE A 186 -21.25 -1.58 3.66
CA PHE A 186 -20.01 -1.78 2.90
C PHE A 186 -18.77 -1.71 3.78
N PHE A 187 -18.70 -0.75 4.71
CA PHE A 187 -17.63 -0.66 5.71
C PHE A 187 -17.50 -1.94 6.53
N VAL A 188 -18.62 -2.43 7.09
CA VAL A 188 -18.64 -3.66 7.89
C VAL A 188 -18.22 -4.87 7.04
N TYR A 189 -18.75 -4.99 5.82
CA TYR A 189 -18.36 -6.03 4.87
C TYR A 189 -16.85 -6.00 4.59
N SER A 190 -16.31 -4.84 4.20
CA SER A 190 -14.89 -4.70 3.88
C SER A 190 -14.01 -4.99 5.10
N SER A 191 -14.45 -4.59 6.30
CA SER A 191 -13.73 -4.87 7.54
C SER A 191 -13.70 -6.36 7.88
N ILE A 192 -14.83 -7.07 7.74
CA ILE A 192 -14.88 -8.52 7.97
C ILE A 192 -14.00 -9.26 6.97
N GLU A 193 -14.12 -8.92 5.68
CA GLU A 193 -13.34 -9.57 4.65
C GLU A 193 -11.84 -9.37 4.86
N LEU A 194 -11.40 -8.12 5.10
CA LEU A 194 -9.99 -7.79 5.34
C LEU A 194 -9.43 -8.56 6.55
N ASN A 195 -10.13 -8.53 7.68
CA ASN A 195 -9.57 -9.03 8.93
C ASN A 195 -9.66 -10.56 9.08
N TYR A 196 -10.67 -11.21 8.46
CA TYR A 196 -10.93 -12.64 8.70
C TYR A 196 -10.71 -13.53 7.48
N LYS A 197 -10.89 -13.02 6.26
CA LYS A 197 -10.82 -13.86 5.04
C LYS A 197 -9.58 -13.56 4.20
N ARG A 198 -9.27 -12.28 4.04
CA ARG A 198 -8.23 -11.75 3.16
C ARG A 198 -7.05 -11.13 3.92
N TYR A 199 -6.85 -11.51 5.18
CA TYR A 199 -5.84 -10.93 6.08
C TYR A 199 -4.38 -11.16 5.66
N THR A 200 -4.13 -12.01 4.67
CA THR A 200 -2.84 -12.20 4.00
C THR A 200 -2.95 -12.04 2.49
N ASP A 201 -4.10 -11.59 1.97
CA ASP A 201 -4.32 -11.45 0.55
C ASP A 201 -3.60 -10.17 0.08
N PRO A 202 -2.56 -10.27 -0.75
CA PRO A 202 -1.90 -9.09 -1.32
C PRO A 202 -2.85 -8.26 -2.20
N ALA A 203 -4.05 -8.78 -2.50
CA ALA A 203 -5.10 -7.99 -3.12
C ALA A 203 -5.65 -6.86 -2.25
N GLU A 204 -5.42 -6.89 -0.94
CA GLU A 204 -5.83 -5.82 -0.04
C GLU A 204 -4.74 -4.73 0.03
N PRO A 205 -4.96 -3.52 -0.49
CA PRO A 205 -3.92 -2.48 -0.58
C PRO A 205 -3.45 -1.96 0.78
N ILE A 206 -4.22 -2.20 1.85
CA ILE A 206 -3.79 -1.88 3.22
C ILE A 206 -2.80 -2.92 3.78
N ILE A 207 -2.76 -4.12 3.19
CA ILE A 207 -1.79 -5.17 3.52
C ILE A 207 -0.52 -4.91 2.74
N GLN A 208 0.38 -4.14 3.34
CA GLN A 208 1.60 -3.76 2.66
C GLN A 208 2.66 -4.87 2.66
N ALA A 209 2.66 -5.70 3.70
CA ALA A 209 3.66 -6.72 3.93
C ALA A 209 2.95 -8.07 4.13
N ALA A 210 2.56 -8.70 3.02
CA ALA A 210 1.91 -10.00 3.04
C ALA A 210 2.99 -11.10 3.09
N GLN A 211 2.95 -11.95 4.11
CA GLN A 211 3.63 -13.24 4.06
C GLN A 211 2.71 -14.23 3.34
N PRO A 212 3.18 -15.02 2.35
CA PRO A 212 2.38 -16.08 1.76
C PRO A 212 2.26 -17.22 2.79
N PRO A 213 1.16 -17.29 3.57
CA PRO A 213 1.18 -18.01 4.84
C PRO A 213 1.39 -19.51 4.62
N GLN A 214 0.84 -20.07 3.55
CA GLN A 214 0.96 -21.50 3.23
C GLN A 214 2.37 -21.87 2.75
N LYS A 215 2.93 -21.15 1.76
CA LYS A 215 4.28 -21.41 1.23
C LYS A 215 5.35 -21.21 2.30
N PHE A 216 5.21 -20.16 3.11
CA PHE A 216 6.18 -19.85 4.17
C PHE A 216 6.03 -20.79 5.37
N ALA A 217 4.81 -21.17 5.76
CA ALA A 217 4.62 -22.18 6.81
C ALA A 217 5.17 -23.55 6.39
N LEU A 218 4.96 -23.97 5.14
CA LEU A 218 5.54 -25.20 4.58
C LEU A 218 7.07 -25.16 4.58
N PHE A 219 7.65 -24.01 4.23
CA PHE A 219 9.08 -23.77 4.29
C PHE A 219 9.62 -23.94 5.72
N LEU A 220 8.99 -23.33 6.72
CA LEU A 220 9.38 -23.46 8.13
C LEU A 220 9.17 -24.89 8.66
N SER A 221 8.07 -25.55 8.30
CA SER A 221 7.83 -26.93 8.70
C SER A 221 8.87 -27.87 8.10
N LYS A 222 9.27 -27.66 6.84
CA LYS A 222 10.32 -28.46 6.19
C LYS A 222 11.69 -28.25 6.85
N ILE A 223 12.03 -27.02 7.24
CA ILE A 223 13.26 -26.76 8.02
C ILE A 223 13.26 -27.57 9.32
N ASN A 224 12.16 -27.54 10.08
CA ASN A 224 12.07 -28.27 11.34
C ASN A 224 12.10 -29.79 11.13
N GLU A 225 11.41 -30.30 10.11
CA GLU A 225 11.39 -31.70 9.72
C GLU A 225 12.81 -32.21 9.42
N ILE A 226 13.52 -31.54 8.51
CA ILE A 226 14.88 -31.94 8.13
C ILE A 226 15.84 -31.78 9.30
N SER A 227 15.74 -30.67 10.05
CA SER A 227 16.59 -30.47 11.24
C SER A 227 16.43 -31.59 12.27
N SER A 228 15.22 -32.14 12.43
CA SER A 228 14.98 -33.27 13.34
C SER A 228 15.69 -34.56 12.94
N GLN A 229 16.03 -34.73 11.66
CA GLN A 229 16.80 -35.87 11.14
C GLN A 229 18.31 -35.71 11.38
N TYR A 230 18.77 -34.51 11.72
CA TYR A 230 20.17 -34.18 11.98
C TYR A 230 20.40 -33.90 13.47
N GLU A 231 20.72 -32.66 13.84
CA GLU A 231 21.10 -32.27 15.21
C GLU A 231 20.04 -31.35 15.84
N GLY A 232 18.80 -31.43 15.35
CA GLY A 232 17.70 -30.55 15.74
C GLY A 232 18.11 -29.09 15.55
N ASN A 233 18.02 -28.29 16.61
CA ASN A 233 18.37 -26.88 16.59
C ASN A 233 19.86 -26.58 16.33
N SER A 234 20.74 -27.57 16.42
CA SER A 234 22.17 -27.40 16.10
C SER A 234 22.53 -27.76 14.66
N THR A 235 21.53 -28.16 13.86
CA THR A 235 21.69 -28.45 12.44
C THR A 235 22.26 -27.21 11.73
N LYS A 236 23.33 -27.43 10.95
CA LYS A 236 23.97 -26.37 10.16
C LYS A 236 22.98 -25.84 9.11
N ILE A 237 22.79 -24.53 9.07
CA ILE A 237 21.98 -23.83 8.07
C ILE A 237 22.86 -22.80 7.37
N GLN A 238 22.86 -22.78 6.04
CA GLN A 238 23.55 -21.75 5.24
C GLN A 238 22.54 -20.84 4.56
N LEU A 239 22.69 -19.53 4.74
CA LEU A 239 21.82 -18.54 4.14
C LEU A 239 22.66 -17.58 3.29
N THR A 240 22.36 -17.51 2.00
CA THR A 240 23.21 -16.79 1.04
C THR A 240 22.84 -15.31 0.88
N ASP A 241 21.56 -14.98 1.08
CA ASP A 241 21.02 -13.65 0.78
C ASP A 241 20.97 -12.72 2.02
N PRO A 242 21.71 -11.58 2.01
CA PRO A 242 21.75 -10.66 3.14
C PRO A 242 20.37 -10.05 3.48
N GLU A 243 19.44 -9.95 2.54
CA GLU A 243 18.12 -9.36 2.78
C GLU A 243 17.18 -10.31 3.57
N LEU A 244 17.52 -11.60 3.68
CA LEU A 244 16.72 -12.57 4.43
C LEU A 244 17.00 -12.55 5.93
N GLU A 245 18.14 -11.99 6.35
CA GLU A 245 18.63 -12.05 7.74
C GLU A 245 17.57 -11.57 8.74
N THR A 246 17.01 -10.38 8.52
CA THR A 246 16.12 -9.74 9.51
C THR A 246 14.86 -10.56 9.80
N GLN A 247 14.29 -11.24 8.80
CA GLN A 247 13.09 -12.06 9.00
C GLN A 247 13.43 -13.40 9.66
N PHE A 248 14.53 -14.03 9.23
CA PHE A 248 14.92 -15.33 9.79
C PHE A 248 15.52 -15.24 11.18
N LEU A 249 16.03 -14.08 11.62
CA LEU A 249 16.43 -13.87 13.02
C LEU A 249 15.31 -14.24 14.00
N TRP A 250 14.04 -13.95 13.67
CA TRP A 250 12.90 -14.31 14.53
C TRP A 250 12.49 -15.78 14.39
N TYR A 251 12.31 -16.24 13.15
CA TYR A 251 11.80 -17.58 12.86
C TYR A 251 12.81 -18.69 13.18
N MET A 252 14.10 -18.39 13.04
CA MET A 252 15.19 -19.32 13.31
C MET A 252 15.92 -19.00 14.62
N ARG A 253 15.34 -18.19 15.52
CA ARG A 253 15.99 -17.75 16.78
C ARG A 253 16.50 -18.88 17.69
N HIS A 254 15.98 -20.09 17.53
CA HIS A 254 16.36 -21.25 18.31
C HIS A 254 17.47 -22.08 17.67
N PHE A 255 17.77 -21.84 16.39
CA PHE A 255 18.87 -22.50 15.70
C PHE A 255 20.18 -21.79 16.02
N ASN A 256 21.15 -22.53 16.54
CA ASN A 256 22.41 -21.95 17.04
C ASN A 256 23.56 -22.03 16.00
N ASN A 257 23.35 -22.70 14.86
CA ASN A 257 24.37 -22.99 13.86
C ASN A 257 23.96 -22.47 12.46
N ILE A 258 23.68 -21.16 12.39
CA ILE A 258 23.32 -20.48 11.14
C ILE A 258 24.52 -19.70 10.61
N GLN A 259 24.92 -19.98 9.38
CA GLN A 259 25.89 -19.20 8.62
C GLN A 259 25.15 -18.18 7.76
N TRP A 260 25.26 -16.91 8.12
CA TRP A 260 24.63 -15.80 7.41
C TRP A 260 25.52 -15.26 6.30
N LYS A 261 24.90 -14.73 5.22
CA LYS A 261 25.57 -14.01 4.13
C LYS A 261 26.65 -14.86 3.43
N VAL A 262 26.38 -16.15 3.27
CA VAL A 262 27.29 -17.09 2.63
C VAL A 262 27.34 -16.81 1.14
N ASN A 263 28.54 -16.66 0.57
CA ASN A 263 28.68 -16.40 -0.86
C ASN A 263 28.20 -17.61 -1.67
N ILE A 264 27.37 -17.39 -2.70
CA ILE A 264 26.85 -18.45 -3.58
C ILE A 264 27.94 -19.28 -4.28
N ASN A 265 29.15 -18.70 -4.45
CA ASN A 265 30.31 -19.36 -5.06
C ASN A 265 31.18 -20.13 -4.05
N SER A 266 30.85 -20.06 -2.76
CA SER A 266 31.54 -20.82 -1.72
C SER A 266 31.01 -22.25 -1.62
N THR A 267 31.67 -23.09 -0.82
CA THR A 267 31.22 -24.47 -0.60
C THR A 267 29.93 -24.47 0.22
N LEU A 268 28.83 -24.85 -0.44
CA LEU A 268 27.52 -25.04 0.17
C LEU A 268 27.30 -26.53 0.45
N ASP A 269 27.40 -26.91 1.72
CA ASP A 269 27.40 -28.31 2.18
C ASP A 269 26.46 -28.56 3.37
N ALA A 270 25.77 -27.52 3.85
CA ALA A 270 24.86 -27.61 4.97
C ALA A 270 23.61 -28.46 4.61
N PRO A 271 23.04 -29.23 5.55
CA PRO A 271 21.79 -29.95 5.34
C PRO A 271 20.63 -29.07 4.85
N LEU A 272 20.66 -27.77 5.20
CA LEU A 272 19.68 -26.77 4.85
C LEU A 272 20.40 -25.55 4.26
N ILE A 273 20.07 -25.20 3.03
CA ILE A 273 20.65 -24.06 2.31
C ILE A 273 19.51 -23.20 1.77
N ILE A 274 19.52 -21.91 2.11
CA ILE A 274 18.47 -20.95 1.74
C ILE A 274 19.06 -19.92 0.80
N VAL A 275 18.44 -19.80 -0.37
CA VAL A 275 18.93 -18.98 -1.49
C VAL A 275 17.81 -18.08 -2.01
N HIS A 276 18.16 -16.87 -2.48
CA HIS A 276 17.22 -16.01 -3.19
C HIS A 276 16.92 -16.55 -4.60
N GLN A 277 15.68 -16.41 -5.04
CA GLN A 277 15.26 -16.74 -6.41
C GLN A 277 14.96 -15.45 -7.18
N GLY A 278 16.02 -14.86 -7.72
CA GLY A 278 15.93 -13.70 -8.61
C GLY A 278 15.20 -13.98 -9.91
N ASP A 279 14.82 -12.91 -10.62
CA ASP A 279 14.20 -12.97 -11.96
C ASP A 279 15.21 -13.19 -13.10
N GLU A 280 16.51 -13.14 -12.80
CA GLU A 280 17.58 -13.33 -13.77
C GLU A 280 17.67 -14.79 -14.25
N THR A 281 18.14 -14.98 -15.48
CA THR A 281 18.40 -16.31 -16.07
C THR A 281 19.88 -16.42 -16.48
N PRO A 282 20.69 -17.30 -15.84
CA PRO A 282 20.32 -18.19 -14.72
C PRO A 282 20.15 -17.45 -13.39
N SER A 283 19.20 -17.88 -12.56
CA SER A 283 19.00 -17.29 -11.23
C SER A 283 20.05 -17.78 -10.23
N GLU A 284 20.21 -17.10 -9.09
CA GLU A 284 21.11 -17.54 -8.01
C GLU A 284 20.81 -18.98 -7.56
N ALA A 285 19.54 -19.31 -7.38
CA ALA A 285 19.12 -20.67 -7.04
C ALA A 285 19.45 -21.69 -8.13
N ASP A 286 19.42 -21.31 -9.42
CA ASP A 286 19.83 -22.21 -10.51
C ASP A 286 21.34 -22.43 -10.52
N ILE A 287 22.13 -21.38 -10.22
CA ILE A 287 23.58 -21.48 -10.07
C ILE A 287 23.92 -22.41 -8.91
N VAL A 288 23.29 -22.21 -7.75
CA VAL A 288 23.48 -23.06 -6.57
C VAL A 288 23.09 -24.50 -6.88
N LYS A 289 21.93 -24.74 -7.50
CA LYS A 289 21.48 -26.10 -7.86
C LYS A 289 22.47 -26.84 -8.75
N ARG A 290 23.17 -26.16 -9.67
CA ARG A 290 24.19 -26.78 -10.54
C ARG A 290 25.45 -27.19 -9.77
N ASN A 291 25.78 -26.47 -8.70
CA ASN A 291 26.97 -26.71 -7.89
C ASN A 291 26.70 -27.68 -6.72
N LEU A 292 25.43 -27.88 -6.37
CA LEU A 292 25.02 -28.84 -5.34
C LEU A 292 25.07 -30.27 -5.84
N ARG A 293 25.24 -31.20 -4.89
CA ARG A 293 25.15 -32.64 -5.12
C ARG A 293 23.70 -33.03 -5.45
N THR A 294 23.53 -34.18 -6.09
CA THR A 294 22.22 -34.67 -6.55
C THR A 294 21.28 -35.16 -5.44
N ASP A 295 21.76 -35.22 -4.20
CA ASP A 295 21.03 -35.64 -3.00
C ASP A 295 20.28 -34.49 -2.30
N TYR A 296 20.32 -33.28 -2.88
CA TYR A 296 19.52 -32.14 -2.43
C TYR A 296 18.19 -32.06 -3.19
N GLU A 297 17.13 -31.88 -2.43
CA GLU A 297 15.80 -31.56 -2.93
C GLU A 297 15.56 -30.05 -2.91
N ARG A 298 14.66 -29.56 -3.77
CA ARG A 298 14.33 -28.15 -3.94
C ARG A 298 12.89 -27.90 -3.47
N LEU A 299 12.71 -26.99 -2.52
CA LEU A 299 11.41 -26.44 -2.15
C LEU A 299 11.39 -24.95 -2.47
N ASP A 300 10.55 -24.58 -3.44
CA ASP A 300 10.29 -23.18 -3.76
C ASP A 300 9.34 -22.57 -2.71
N SER A 301 9.68 -21.37 -2.25
CA SER A 301 8.87 -20.59 -1.31
C SER A 301 9.01 -19.10 -1.61
N ALA A 302 8.42 -18.27 -0.77
CA ALA A 302 8.55 -16.83 -0.84
C ALA A 302 8.46 -16.24 0.56
N LYS A 303 9.27 -15.21 0.82
CA LYS A 303 9.18 -14.40 2.04
C LYS A 303 8.22 -13.22 1.83
N MET A 304 8.03 -12.46 2.91
CA MET A 304 7.22 -11.25 2.89
C MET A 304 7.62 -10.32 1.74
N SER A 305 6.66 -9.95 0.91
CA SER A 305 6.87 -9.05 -0.22
C SER A 305 5.96 -7.84 -0.13
N TRP A 306 6.47 -6.72 -0.61
CA TRP A 306 5.70 -5.48 -0.70
C TRP A 306 4.80 -5.55 -1.93
N TYR A 307 3.49 -5.34 -1.74
CA TYR A 307 2.59 -5.20 -2.88
C TYR A 307 2.61 -3.78 -3.44
N TRP A 308 3.02 -3.65 -4.69
CA TRP A 308 3.21 -2.37 -5.37
C TRP A 308 1.99 -1.99 -6.19
N PHE A 309 1.02 -1.28 -5.63
CA PHE A 309 -0.23 -0.95 -6.32
C PHE A 309 -0.01 -0.25 -7.68
N LYS A 310 -0.50 -0.84 -8.78
CA LYS A 310 -0.38 -0.29 -10.14
C LYS A 310 -1.72 0.27 -10.60
N GLU A 311 -1.71 1.27 -11.48
CA GLU A 311 -2.94 1.80 -12.09
C GLU A 311 -3.80 0.72 -12.76
N SER A 312 -3.15 -0.28 -13.37
CA SER A 312 -3.81 -1.40 -14.04
C SER A 312 -4.65 -2.27 -13.10
N ASP A 313 -4.41 -2.20 -11.79
CA ASP A 313 -5.11 -3.05 -10.82
C ASP A 313 -6.50 -2.51 -10.48
N ILE A 314 -6.76 -1.23 -10.78
CA ILE A 314 -8.03 -0.58 -10.43
C ILE A 314 -9.08 -0.94 -11.49
N THR A 315 -9.66 -2.10 -11.31
CA THR A 315 -10.78 -2.60 -12.10
C THR A 315 -12.06 -2.58 -11.26
N ILE A 316 -13.21 -2.73 -11.92
CA ILE A 316 -14.49 -2.91 -11.23
C ILE A 316 -14.43 -4.18 -10.35
N ASP A 317 -13.82 -5.25 -10.87
CA ASP A 317 -13.65 -6.51 -10.14
C ASP A 317 -12.77 -6.35 -8.90
N TYR A 318 -11.74 -5.52 -8.98
CA TYR A 318 -10.92 -5.18 -7.82
C TYR A 318 -11.68 -4.34 -6.79
N LEU A 319 -12.41 -3.31 -7.23
CA LEU A 319 -13.16 -2.43 -6.32
C LEU A 319 -14.29 -3.16 -5.59
N LEU A 320 -14.98 -4.08 -6.26
CA LEU A 320 -16.11 -4.83 -5.69
C LEU A 320 -15.70 -6.13 -5.00
N TYR A 321 -14.74 -6.87 -5.57
CA TYR A 321 -14.42 -8.23 -5.17
C TYR A 321 -12.96 -8.45 -4.77
N ARG A 322 -12.13 -7.40 -4.79
CA ARG A 322 -10.67 -7.49 -4.54
C ARG A 322 -9.98 -8.52 -5.45
N LYS A 323 -10.50 -8.73 -6.66
CA LYS A 323 -9.87 -9.61 -7.64
C LYS A 323 -8.83 -8.86 -8.42
N MET A 324 -7.58 -9.30 -8.30
CA MET A 324 -6.48 -8.80 -9.11
C MET A 324 -6.32 -9.65 -10.36
N ASN A 325 -6.01 -8.98 -11.48
CA ASN A 325 -5.72 -9.65 -12.75
C ASN A 325 -4.26 -10.07 -12.88
N ARG A 326 -3.40 -9.65 -11.95
CA ARG A 326 -1.97 -9.99 -11.93
C ARG A 326 -1.62 -10.77 -10.67
N GLU A 327 -0.65 -11.64 -10.82
CA GLU A 327 -0.03 -12.29 -9.68
C GLU A 327 0.70 -11.25 -8.80
N PRO A 328 0.64 -11.39 -7.47
CA PRO A 328 1.37 -10.54 -6.55
C PRO A 328 2.88 -10.65 -6.79
N SER A 329 3.60 -9.55 -6.63
CA SER A 329 5.05 -9.60 -6.56
C SER A 329 5.45 -10.35 -5.28
N GLU A 330 6.20 -11.45 -5.41
CA GLU A 330 6.72 -12.25 -4.29
C GLU A 330 8.24 -12.13 -4.24
N TYR A 331 8.80 -12.02 -3.03
CA TYR A 331 10.23 -12.19 -2.84
C TYR A 331 10.52 -13.68 -2.71
N ARG A 332 10.85 -14.30 -3.84
CA ARG A 332 11.00 -15.75 -3.92
C ARG A 332 12.29 -16.20 -3.26
N ILE A 333 12.20 -17.31 -2.54
CA ILE A 333 13.32 -17.98 -1.88
C ILE A 333 13.24 -19.47 -2.17
N VAL A 334 14.38 -20.14 -2.14
CA VAL A 334 14.47 -21.59 -2.33
C VAL A 334 15.14 -22.19 -1.11
N LEU A 335 14.52 -23.24 -0.57
CA LEU A 335 15.17 -24.14 0.36
C LEU A 335 15.72 -25.33 -0.42
N PHE A 336 17.04 -25.45 -0.47
CA PHE A 336 17.69 -26.72 -0.77
C PHE A 336 17.87 -27.47 0.53
N TYR A 337 17.39 -28.72 0.57
CA TYR A 337 17.50 -29.55 1.76
C TYR A 337 17.94 -30.95 1.41
N LYS A 338 18.66 -31.59 2.32
CA LYS A 338 19.14 -32.95 2.17
C LYS A 338 18.41 -33.87 3.17
N PRO A 339 17.51 -34.75 2.73
CA PRO A 339 16.90 -35.75 3.60
C PRO A 339 17.94 -36.77 4.05
N LYS A 340 17.91 -37.15 5.33
CA LYS A 340 18.48 -38.43 5.76
C LYS A 340 17.40 -39.48 5.63
N TYR A 341 17.45 -40.25 4.55
CA TYR A 341 16.68 -41.49 4.48
C TYR A 341 17.09 -42.35 5.67
N GLN A 342 16.13 -42.70 6.54
CA GLN A 342 16.38 -43.74 7.53
C GLN A 342 16.68 -45.01 6.74
N ASP A 343 17.89 -45.55 6.89
CA ASP A 343 18.15 -46.94 6.51
C ASP A 343 17.15 -47.80 7.29
N SER A 344 16.17 -48.34 6.56
CA SER A 344 15.12 -49.22 7.08
C SER A 344 15.68 -50.53 7.59
#